data_AF-A0A825SHW0-F1
#
_entry.id   AF-A0A825SHW0-F1
#
_cell.length_a   1.000
_cell.length_b   1.000
_cell.length_c   1.000
_cell.angle_alpha   90.00
_cell.angle_beta   90.00
_cell.angle_gamma   90.00
#
_symmetry.space_group_name_H-M   'P 1'
#
loop_
_entity.id
_entity.type
_entity.pdbx_description
1 polymer ?
#
loop_
_entity_poly.entity_id
_entity_poly.type
_entity_poly.pdbx_seq_one_letter_code
_entity_poly.pdbx_strand_id
1 'polypeptide(L)'
;MDFEAIRVGLNKRYKALQILAFVEALIVFFLIFQFSKDLIIALFGASLAGVLFFRILGKKLLWGRNELVFKMCEGFLKQNHAFFNKQGFSEDDFKKIGFDFIIKEYNSQNTFKFSDFFICDVKFKDDFGNFFCGILLYSKNLKKDINSCENIFEKVKEKEFSTQRVLKKDDYLLIASLKNPFFADLKISSELNFKLFRANLEKIQAFIHD
;
A
#
# COMPACT_ATOMS: atom_id res chain seq x y z
N MET A 1 -81.28 4.41 -46.47
CA MET A 1 -80.17 4.52 -45.50
C MET A 1 -79.20 5.52 -46.10
N ASP A 2 -78.95 6.65 -45.44
CA ASP A 2 -78.12 7.72 -46.01
C ASP A 2 -76.64 7.43 -45.74
N PHE A 3 -76.02 6.73 -46.68
CA PHE A 3 -74.62 6.31 -46.61
C PHE A 3 -73.64 7.48 -46.53
N GLU A 4 -74.04 8.67 -47.00
CA GLU A 4 -73.17 9.85 -47.01
C GLU A 4 -73.08 10.49 -45.62
N ALA A 5 -74.21 10.57 -44.91
CA ALA A 5 -74.22 10.98 -43.50
C ALA A 5 -73.38 10.04 -42.63
N ILE A 6 -73.42 8.72 -42.91
CA ILE A 6 -72.62 7.71 -42.22
C ILE A 6 -71.12 7.92 -42.51
N ARG A 7 -70.73 8.14 -43.78
CA ARG A 7 -69.33 8.42 -44.19
C ARG A 7 -68.76 9.65 -43.50
N VAL A 8 -69.52 10.74 -43.45
CA VAL A 8 -69.11 11.99 -42.78
C VAL A 8 -68.97 11.79 -41.27
N GLY A 9 -69.92 11.08 -40.64
CA GLY A 9 -69.86 10.76 -39.21
C GLY A 9 -68.65 9.89 -38.84
N LEU A 10 -68.35 8.87 -39.66
CA LEU A 10 -67.17 8.02 -39.48
C LEU A 10 -65.86 8.80 -39.62
N ASN A 11 -65.73 9.62 -40.67
CA ASN A 11 -64.52 10.43 -40.87
C ASN A 11 -64.28 11.43 -39.73
N LYS A 12 -65.35 12.02 -39.18
CA LYS A 12 -65.24 12.94 -38.03
C LYS A 12 -64.78 12.22 -36.76
N ARG A 13 -65.33 11.03 -36.48
CA ARG A 13 -64.91 10.19 -35.34
C ARG A 13 -63.49 9.67 -35.50
N TYR A 14 -63.09 9.28 -36.72
CA TYR A 14 -61.73 8.84 -37.02
C TYR A 14 -60.72 9.97 -36.80
N LYS A 15 -61.01 11.20 -37.27
CA LYS A 15 -60.17 12.37 -36.98
C LYS A 15 -60.08 12.67 -35.48
N ALA A 16 -61.19 12.59 -34.75
CA ALA A 16 -61.17 12.77 -33.30
C ALA A 16 -60.31 11.71 -32.60
N LEU A 17 -60.40 10.45 -33.04
CA LEU A 17 -59.58 9.36 -32.52
C LEU A 17 -58.09 9.57 -32.82
N GLN A 18 -57.73 10.04 -34.02
CA GLN A 18 -56.34 10.37 -34.36
C GLN A 18 -55.77 11.46 -33.45
N ILE A 19 -56.56 12.51 -33.17
CA ILE A 19 -56.15 13.58 -32.25
C ILE A 19 -55.99 13.03 -30.83
N LEU A 20 -56.95 12.23 -30.35
CA LEU A 20 -56.88 11.61 -29.02
C LEU A 20 -55.64 10.72 -28.87
N ALA A 21 -55.38 9.86 -29.87
CA ALA A 21 -54.22 8.97 -29.89
C ALA A 21 -52.90 9.76 -29.91
N PHE A 22 -52.85 10.89 -30.62
CA PHE A 22 -51.68 11.77 -30.61
C PHE A 22 -51.44 12.38 -29.22
N VAL A 23 -52.49 12.86 -28.56
CA VAL A 23 -52.39 13.42 -27.21
C VAL A 23 -51.95 12.35 -26.20
N GLU A 24 -52.52 11.15 -26.27
CA GLU A 24 -52.16 10.03 -25.40
C GLU A 24 -50.69 9.62 -25.59
N ALA A 25 -50.23 9.52 -26.84
CA ALA A 25 -48.82 9.25 -27.13
C ALA A 25 -47.89 10.33 -26.56
N LEU A 26 -48.30 11.60 -26.59
CA LEU A 26 -47.52 12.71 -26.03
C LEU A 26 -47.44 12.63 -24.49
N ILE A 27 -48.53 12.25 -23.83
CA ILE A 27 -48.54 12.01 -22.38
C ILE A 27 -47.60 10.85 -22.02
N VAL A 28 -47.68 9.72 -22.73
CA VAL A 28 -46.79 8.56 -22.51
C VAL A 28 -45.33 8.93 -22.74
N PHE A 29 -45.02 9.68 -23.80
CA PHE A 29 -43.68 10.18 -24.06
C PHE A 29 -43.14 11.05 -22.92
N PHE A 30 -43.95 11.99 -22.40
CA PHE A 30 -43.54 12.85 -21.29
C PHE A 30 -43.22 12.04 -20.02
N LEU A 31 -44.03 11.02 -19.71
CA LEU A 31 -43.79 10.13 -18.57
C LEU A 31 -42.47 9.35 -18.72
N ILE A 32 -42.22 8.76 -19.90
CA ILE A 32 -40.98 8.04 -20.18
C ILE A 32 -39.77 8.99 -20.12
N PHE A 33 -39.90 10.20 -20.66
CA PHE A 33 -38.85 11.21 -20.61
C PHE A 33 -38.49 11.61 -19.17
N GLN A 34 -39.49 11.88 -18.34
CA GLN A 34 -39.26 12.20 -16.92
C GLN A 34 -38.60 11.01 -16.19
N PHE A 35 -39.11 9.80 -16.39
CA PHE A 35 -38.53 8.58 -15.81
C PHE A 35 -37.06 8.38 -16.23
N SER A 36 -36.71 8.66 -17.49
CA SER A 36 -35.33 8.55 -17.97
C SER A 36 -34.39 9.55 -17.29
N LYS A 37 -34.83 10.78 -17.01
CA LYS A 37 -34.05 11.75 -16.24
C LYS A 37 -33.80 11.26 -14.83
N ASP A 38 -34.85 10.76 -14.18
CA ASP A 38 -34.75 10.24 -12.82
C ASP A 38 -33.81 9.03 -12.76
N LEU A 39 -33.85 8.15 -13.77
CA LEU A 39 -32.92 7.03 -13.93
C LEU A 39 -31.47 7.49 -14.08
N ILE A 40 -31.21 8.53 -14.90
CA ILE A 40 -29.87 9.08 -15.10
C ILE A 40 -29.35 9.70 -13.79
N ILE A 41 -30.19 10.44 -13.07
CA ILE A 41 -29.83 11.04 -11.77
C ILE A 41 -29.53 9.95 -10.75
N ALA A 42 -30.35 8.90 -10.70
CA ALA A 42 -30.13 7.76 -9.81
C ALA A 42 -28.81 7.03 -10.12
N LEU A 43 -28.50 6.80 -11.40
CA LEU A 43 -27.22 6.23 -11.84
C LEU A 43 -26.04 7.10 -11.41
N PHE A 44 -26.12 8.42 -11.64
CA PHE A 44 -25.08 9.34 -11.22
C PHE A 44 -24.89 9.31 -9.70
N GLY A 45 -25.98 9.42 -8.92
CA GLY A 45 -25.96 9.35 -7.47
C GLY A 45 -25.37 8.04 -6.93
N ALA A 46 -25.77 6.90 -7.51
CA ALA A 46 -25.27 5.59 -7.13
C ALA A 46 -23.77 5.45 -7.43
N SER A 47 -23.30 5.93 -8.59
CA SER A 47 -21.89 5.90 -8.95
C SER A 47 -21.04 6.75 -8.00
N LEU A 48 -21.49 7.96 -7.68
CA LEU A 48 -20.81 8.86 -6.75
C LEU A 48 -20.78 8.28 -5.33
N ALA A 49 -21.91 7.76 -4.85
CA ALA A 49 -22.01 7.11 -3.55
C ALA A 49 -21.07 5.89 -3.48
N GLY A 50 -21.02 5.06 -4.52
CA GLY A 50 -20.13 3.91 -4.61
C GLY A 50 -18.65 4.31 -4.53
N VAL A 51 -18.23 5.32 -5.27
CA VAL A 51 -16.85 5.83 -5.24
C VAL A 51 -16.50 6.40 -3.87
N LEU A 52 -17.39 7.20 -3.26
CA LEU A 52 -17.16 7.79 -1.95
C LEU A 52 -17.10 6.71 -0.86
N PHE A 53 -18.03 5.76 -0.88
CA PHE A 53 -18.07 4.64 0.06
C PHE A 53 -16.80 3.80 -0.02
N PHE A 54 -16.38 3.42 -1.24
CA PHE A 54 -15.13 2.68 -1.46
C PHE A 54 -13.92 3.48 -0.98
N ARG A 55 -13.87 4.79 -1.23
CA ARG A 55 -12.75 5.63 -0.79
C ARG A 55 -12.67 5.75 0.74
N ILE A 56 -13.81 5.92 1.41
CA ILE A 56 -13.88 6.08 2.87
C ILE A 56 -13.58 4.75 3.56
N LEU A 57 -14.28 3.67 3.19
CA LEU A 57 -14.02 2.35 3.78
C LEU A 57 -12.66 1.80 3.40
N GLY A 58 -12.23 2.01 2.16
CA GLY A 58 -10.90 1.63 1.70
C GLY A 58 -9.80 2.29 2.52
N LYS A 59 -9.91 3.61 2.80
CA LYS A 59 -8.99 4.31 3.70
C LYS A 59 -9.03 3.75 5.12
N LYS A 60 -10.22 3.52 5.70
CA LYS A 60 -10.37 2.99 7.05
C LYS A 60 -9.78 1.57 7.18
N LEU A 61 -10.01 0.73 6.17
CA LEU A 61 -9.51 -0.64 6.13
C LEU A 61 -8.00 -0.66 5.94
N LEU A 62 -7.45 0.17 5.05
CA LEU A 62 -6.01 0.30 4.86
C LEU A 62 -5.32 0.79 6.14
N TRP A 63 -5.93 1.75 6.84
CA TRP A 63 -5.44 2.21 8.12
C TRP A 63 -5.45 1.09 9.18
N GLY A 64 -6.55 0.35 9.30
CA GLY A 64 -6.63 -0.80 10.21
C GLY A 64 -5.62 -1.90 9.90
N ARG A 65 -5.33 -2.14 8.61
CA ARG A 65 -4.27 -3.07 8.17
C ARG A 65 -2.90 -2.59 8.60
N ASN A 66 -2.56 -1.34 8.33
CA ASN A 66 -1.26 -0.77 8.73
C ASN A 66 -1.11 -0.78 10.25
N GLU A 67 -2.16 -0.42 10.98
CA GLU A 67 -2.19 -0.46 12.43
C GLU A 67 -1.96 -1.88 12.97
N LEU A 68 -2.57 -2.91 12.35
CA LEU A 68 -2.34 -4.29 12.72
C LEU A 68 -0.87 -4.72 12.52
N VAL A 69 -0.25 -4.33 11.41
CA VAL A 69 1.18 -4.58 11.16
C VAL A 69 2.04 -3.97 12.27
N PHE A 70 1.79 -2.70 12.64
CA PHE A 70 2.52 -2.05 13.71
C PHE A 70 2.28 -2.70 15.07
N LYS A 71 1.03 -3.06 15.41
CA LYS A 71 0.73 -3.74 16.68
C LYS A 71 1.40 -5.11 16.81
N MET A 72 1.45 -5.89 15.72
CA MET A 72 2.17 -7.16 15.71
C MET A 72 3.67 -6.95 15.91
N CYS A 73 4.23 -5.94 15.23
CA CYS A 73 5.62 -5.56 15.38
C CYS A 73 5.93 -5.11 16.82
N GLU A 74 5.16 -4.18 17.39
CA GLU A 74 5.30 -3.73 18.78
C GLU A 74 5.13 -4.88 19.77
N GLY A 75 4.19 -5.80 19.54
CA GLY A 75 4.00 -6.99 20.35
C GLY A 75 5.25 -7.89 20.36
N PHE A 76 5.86 -8.10 19.18
CA PHE A 76 7.11 -8.84 19.07
C PHE A 76 8.27 -8.12 19.78
N LEU A 77 8.42 -6.81 19.57
CA LEU A 77 9.51 -6.04 20.16
C LEU A 77 9.41 -5.98 21.69
N LYS A 78 8.20 -5.80 22.24
CA LYS A 78 7.98 -5.85 23.70
C LYS A 78 8.41 -7.18 24.32
N GLN A 79 8.15 -8.30 23.65
CA GLN A 79 8.60 -9.63 24.10
C GLN A 79 10.14 -9.76 24.11
N ASN A 80 10.84 -8.95 23.32
CA ASN A 80 12.30 -8.96 23.20
C ASN A 80 12.95 -7.70 23.85
N HIS A 81 12.25 -7.03 24.76
CA HIS A 81 12.72 -5.81 25.44
C HIS A 81 13.21 -4.70 24.49
N ALA A 82 12.61 -4.63 23.29
CA ALA A 82 12.97 -3.70 22.24
C ALA A 82 11.87 -2.65 22.01
N PHE A 83 12.25 -1.53 21.39
CA PHE A 83 11.38 -0.40 21.11
C PHE A 83 11.41 0.00 19.65
N PHE A 84 10.26 0.44 19.13
CA PHE A 84 10.10 0.95 17.77
C PHE A 84 9.98 2.47 17.78
N ASN A 85 10.71 3.13 16.88
CA ASN A 85 10.53 4.53 16.55
C ASN A 85 10.33 4.67 15.04
N LYS A 86 9.35 5.46 14.61
CA LYS A 86 9.12 5.74 13.18
C LYS A 86 10.23 6.58 12.55
N GLN A 87 10.98 7.33 13.35
CA GLN A 87 12.14 8.10 12.90
C GLN A 87 13.26 7.17 12.44
N GLY A 88 13.97 7.58 11.39
CA GLY A 88 15.15 6.89 10.88
C GLY A 88 16.45 7.41 11.47
N PHE A 89 17.55 6.95 10.89
CA PHE A 89 18.91 7.43 11.12
C PHE A 89 19.16 8.71 10.31
N SER A 90 19.96 9.65 10.84
CA SER A 90 20.19 10.92 10.16
C SER A 90 21.17 10.75 8.99
N GLU A 91 21.01 11.54 7.93
CA GLU A 91 21.93 11.52 6.79
C GLU A 91 23.34 11.95 7.19
N ASP A 92 23.46 12.99 8.03
CA ASP A 92 24.74 13.49 8.50
C ASP A 92 25.50 12.44 9.32
N ASP A 93 24.80 11.72 10.20
CA ASP A 93 25.43 10.63 10.97
C ASP A 93 25.72 9.42 10.09
N PHE A 94 24.89 9.15 9.08
CA PHE A 94 25.16 8.09 8.11
C PHE A 94 26.44 8.36 7.31
N LYS A 95 26.62 9.60 6.84
CA LYS A 95 27.83 10.01 6.11
C LYS A 95 29.09 9.90 6.97
N LYS A 96 29.00 10.13 8.29
CA LYS A 96 30.12 9.97 9.22
C LYS A 96 30.60 8.52 9.37
N ILE A 97 29.78 7.53 9.03
CA ILE A 97 30.21 6.11 9.02
C ILE A 97 31.33 5.89 7.98
N GLY A 98 31.34 6.67 6.90
CA GLY A 98 32.44 6.66 5.93
C GLY A 98 32.49 5.41 5.05
N PHE A 99 31.33 4.92 4.59
CA PHE A 99 31.31 3.92 3.52
C PHE A 99 31.97 4.45 2.24
N ASP A 100 32.48 3.54 1.40
CA ASP A 100 33.27 3.88 0.22
C ASP A 100 32.39 4.27 -0.99
N PHE A 101 31.38 5.11 -0.76
CA PHE A 101 30.50 5.70 -1.78
C PHE A 101 29.98 7.07 -1.34
N ILE A 102 29.68 7.93 -2.31
CA ILE A 102 29.15 9.27 -2.07
C ILE A 102 27.63 9.25 -2.16
N ILE A 103 26.95 9.66 -1.09
CA ILE A 103 25.48 9.69 -1.01
C ILE A 103 24.93 10.95 -1.69
N LYS A 104 24.01 10.75 -2.65
CA LYS A 104 23.30 11.81 -3.37
C LYS A 104 21.86 11.97 -2.89
N GLU A 105 21.16 10.86 -2.68
CA GLU A 105 19.80 10.83 -2.12
C GLU A 105 19.81 9.92 -0.91
N TYR A 106 19.22 10.34 0.21
CA TYR A 106 19.13 9.54 1.42
C TYR A 106 17.74 9.60 2.03
N ASN A 107 17.25 8.45 2.49
CA ASN A 107 16.05 8.35 3.29
C ASN A 107 16.19 7.22 4.29
N SER A 108 15.85 7.49 5.54
CA SER A 108 15.77 6.47 6.58
C SER A 108 14.48 6.64 7.37
N GLN A 109 13.95 5.51 7.81
CA GLN A 109 12.73 5.42 8.61
C GLN A 109 12.80 4.17 9.49
N ASN A 110 11.84 4.04 10.41
CA ASN A 110 11.60 2.80 11.16
C ASN A 110 12.86 2.26 11.87
N THR A 111 13.21 2.86 13.01
CA THR A 111 14.29 2.36 13.87
C THR A 111 13.75 1.39 14.91
N PHE A 112 14.41 0.25 15.06
CA PHE A 112 14.15 -0.78 16.05
C PHE A 112 15.36 -0.85 16.98
N LYS A 113 15.17 -0.49 18.25
CA LYS A 113 16.24 -0.45 19.25
C LYS A 113 16.10 -1.62 20.20
N PHE A 114 17.09 -2.50 20.20
CA PHE A 114 17.28 -3.56 21.18
C PHE A 114 18.29 -3.08 22.24
N SER A 115 18.51 -3.87 23.29
CA SER A 115 19.49 -3.56 24.34
C SER A 115 20.90 -3.34 23.78
N ASP A 116 21.31 -4.22 22.87
CA ASP A 116 22.72 -4.34 22.44
C ASP A 116 22.98 -3.81 21.04
N PHE A 117 21.92 -3.52 20.28
CA PHE A 117 22.02 -3.08 18.90
C PHE A 117 20.78 -2.30 18.46
N PHE A 118 20.88 -1.60 17.34
CA PHE A 118 19.70 -1.09 16.65
C PHE A 118 19.75 -1.43 15.17
N ILE A 119 18.57 -1.56 14.57
CA ILE A 119 18.42 -1.60 13.12
C ILE A 119 17.51 -0.45 12.67
N CYS A 120 17.71 0.06 11.47
CA CYS A 120 16.80 1.01 10.85
C CYS A 120 16.69 0.77 9.35
N ASP A 121 15.53 1.08 8.77
CA ASP A 121 15.38 1.02 7.31
C ASP A 121 16.18 2.17 6.69
N VAL A 122 16.99 1.87 5.69
CA VAL A 122 17.74 2.88 4.93
C VAL A 122 17.59 2.64 3.43
N LYS A 123 17.43 3.72 2.69
CA LYS A 123 17.38 3.75 1.23
C LYS A 123 18.19 4.93 0.76
N PHE A 124 19.07 4.70 -0.21
CA PHE A 124 19.88 5.78 -0.74
C PHE A 124 20.28 5.51 -2.18
N LYS A 125 20.69 6.59 -2.86
CA LYS A 125 21.40 6.51 -4.13
C LYS A 125 22.77 7.12 -4.01
N ASP A 126 23.72 6.52 -4.69
CA ASP A 126 25.02 7.14 -4.89
C ASP A 126 24.98 8.22 -6.00
N ASP A 127 26.12 8.85 -6.21
CA ASP A 127 26.35 9.84 -7.27
C ASP A 127 26.24 9.26 -8.70
N PHE A 128 26.58 7.99 -8.88
CA PHE A 128 26.42 7.24 -10.14
C PHE A 128 24.98 6.77 -10.40
N GLY A 129 24.06 6.95 -9.46
CA GLY A 129 22.65 6.55 -9.57
C GLY A 129 22.37 5.10 -9.20
N ASN A 130 23.34 4.38 -8.65
CA ASN A 130 23.14 3.07 -8.05
C ASN A 130 22.26 3.21 -6.80
N PHE A 131 21.35 2.25 -6.61
CA PHE A 131 20.33 2.33 -5.57
C PHE A 131 20.51 1.23 -4.55
N PHE A 132 20.52 1.62 -3.27
CA PHE A 132 20.46 0.70 -2.14
C PHE A 132 19.09 0.76 -1.46
N CYS A 133 18.59 -0.40 -1.06
CA CYS A 133 17.44 -0.56 -0.19
C CYS A 133 17.70 -1.71 0.78
N GLY A 134 17.50 -1.47 2.06
CA GLY A 134 17.71 -2.48 3.08
C GLY A 134 17.65 -1.89 4.47
N ILE A 135 18.42 -2.50 5.38
CA ILE A 135 18.55 -2.05 6.76
C ILE A 135 20.00 -1.71 7.07
N LEU A 136 20.19 -0.71 7.93
CA LEU A 136 21.44 -0.45 8.63
C LEU A 136 21.33 -1.05 10.03
N LEU A 137 22.25 -1.96 10.35
CA LEU A 137 22.48 -2.50 11.68
C LEU A 137 23.67 -1.77 12.32
N TYR A 138 23.55 -1.42 13.59
CA TYR A 138 24.65 -0.95 14.42
C TYR A 138 24.74 -1.79 15.69
N SER A 139 25.93 -2.26 16.00
CA SER A 139 26.25 -2.93 17.27
C SER A 139 27.73 -2.76 17.58
N LYS A 140 28.05 -2.42 18.84
CA LYS A 140 29.45 -2.42 19.32
C LYS A 140 30.06 -3.83 19.39
N ASN A 141 29.22 -4.85 19.40
CA ASN A 141 29.62 -6.25 19.50
C ASN A 141 29.56 -6.94 18.12
N LEU A 142 29.63 -6.19 17.02
CA LEU A 142 29.58 -6.77 15.69
C LEU A 142 30.81 -7.66 15.45
N LYS A 143 30.60 -8.87 14.91
CA LYS A 143 31.69 -9.81 14.60
C LYS A 143 32.72 -9.19 13.66
N LYS A 144 33.99 -9.49 13.90
CA LYS A 144 35.09 -8.96 13.07
C LYS A 144 35.08 -9.56 11.66
N ASP A 145 34.83 -10.85 11.56
CA ASP A 145 35.03 -11.65 10.34
C ASP A 145 33.76 -11.77 9.48
N ILE A 146 32.96 -10.70 9.38
CA ILE A 146 31.78 -10.68 8.52
C ILE A 146 32.21 -10.51 7.07
N ASN A 147 31.95 -11.54 6.26
CA ASN A 147 32.24 -11.52 4.83
C ASN A 147 31.36 -10.49 4.11
N SER A 148 31.95 -9.35 3.74
CA SER A 148 31.24 -8.29 3.02
C SER A 148 31.15 -8.62 1.54
N CYS A 149 30.02 -8.31 0.91
CA CYS A 149 29.87 -8.47 -0.52
C CYS A 149 30.67 -7.38 -1.26
N GLU A 150 31.19 -7.73 -2.44
CA GLU A 150 31.98 -6.80 -3.27
C GLU A 150 31.12 -5.62 -3.76
N ASN A 151 29.83 -5.85 -4.02
CA ASN A 151 28.91 -4.82 -4.50
C ASN A 151 27.57 -4.85 -3.76
N ILE A 152 27.34 -3.86 -2.90
CA ILE A 152 26.11 -3.73 -2.10
C ILE A 152 24.91 -3.23 -2.92
N PHE A 153 25.14 -2.67 -4.12
CA PHE A 153 24.10 -2.16 -5.01
C PHE A 153 23.51 -3.22 -5.94
N GLU A 154 24.01 -4.45 -5.89
CA GLU A 154 23.47 -5.52 -6.71
C GLU A 154 21.99 -5.76 -6.36
N LYS A 155 21.15 -5.80 -7.39
CA LYS A 155 19.69 -5.89 -7.25
C LYS A 155 19.29 -7.15 -6.46
N VAL A 156 18.64 -6.95 -5.31
CA VAL A 156 18.04 -8.01 -4.50
C VAL A 156 16.84 -8.59 -5.26
N LYS A 157 16.77 -9.91 -5.40
CA LYS A 157 15.67 -10.61 -6.10
C LYS A 157 14.73 -11.31 -5.13
N GLU A 158 15.24 -11.67 -3.96
CA GLU A 158 14.53 -12.39 -2.91
C GLU A 158 13.47 -11.49 -2.28
N LYS A 159 12.27 -12.05 -2.09
CA LYS A 159 11.15 -11.36 -1.43
C LYS A 159 11.22 -11.45 0.10
N GLU A 160 11.90 -12.47 0.61
CA GLU A 160 12.07 -12.69 2.04
C GLU A 160 13.34 -12.00 2.56
N PHE A 161 13.35 -11.73 3.86
CA PHE A 161 14.51 -11.16 4.52
C PHE A 161 15.69 -12.14 4.48
N SER A 162 16.80 -11.67 3.91
CA SER A 162 18.05 -12.40 3.74
C SER A 162 19.20 -11.56 4.26
N THR A 163 20.20 -12.23 4.81
CA THR A 163 21.44 -11.65 5.33
C THR A 163 22.65 -12.03 4.47
N GLN A 164 22.42 -12.47 3.23
CA GLN A 164 23.48 -12.90 2.32
C GLN A 164 24.28 -11.73 1.71
N ARG A 165 23.66 -10.55 1.60
CA ARG A 165 24.26 -9.36 0.99
C ARG A 165 24.46 -8.31 2.05
N VAL A 166 25.69 -8.24 2.54
CA VAL A 166 26.05 -7.34 3.63
C VAL A 166 27.31 -6.56 3.32
N LEU A 167 27.40 -5.34 3.83
CA LEU A 167 28.59 -4.51 3.73
C LEU A 167 28.91 -3.95 5.12
N LYS A 168 30.07 -4.33 5.67
CA LYS A 168 30.50 -3.91 7.00
C LYS A 168 31.39 -2.67 6.93
N LYS A 169 31.19 -1.75 7.87
CA LYS A 169 32.10 -0.63 8.16
C LYS A 169 32.10 -0.40 9.66
N ASP A 170 33.24 -0.66 10.31
CA ASP A 170 33.40 -0.57 11.77
C ASP A 170 32.29 -1.32 12.54
N ASP A 171 31.53 -0.63 13.39
CA ASP A 171 30.41 -1.14 14.19
C ASP A 171 29.08 -1.16 13.42
N TYR A 172 29.10 -0.82 12.13
CA TYR A 172 27.93 -0.74 11.27
C TYR A 172 27.94 -1.83 10.19
N LEU A 173 26.73 -2.30 9.85
CA LEU A 173 26.50 -3.29 8.82
C LEU A 173 25.29 -2.89 7.99
N LEU A 174 25.49 -2.71 6.68
CA LEU A 174 24.39 -2.63 5.73
C LEU A 174 23.95 -4.05 5.34
N ILE A 175 22.65 -4.29 5.30
CA ILE A 175 22.07 -5.55 4.87
C ILE A 175 21.04 -5.24 3.77
N ALA A 176 21.32 -5.65 2.54
CA ALA A 176 20.43 -5.39 1.41
C ALA A 176 19.16 -6.23 1.53
N SER A 177 17.99 -5.57 1.52
CA SER A 177 16.70 -6.26 1.63
C SER A 177 15.54 -5.42 1.08
N LEU A 178 14.57 -6.09 0.46
CA LEU A 178 13.34 -5.47 0.00
C LEU A 178 12.25 -5.41 1.07
N LYS A 179 12.40 -6.17 2.16
CA LYS A 179 11.38 -6.33 3.20
C LYS A 179 11.99 -6.05 4.58
N ASN A 180 11.29 -5.24 5.36
CA ASN A 180 11.65 -5.01 6.75
C ASN A 180 11.53 -6.34 7.54
N PRO A 181 12.52 -6.69 8.40
CA PRO A 181 12.56 -7.98 9.09
C PRO A 181 11.40 -8.21 10.07
N PHE A 182 10.74 -7.15 10.53
CA PHE A 182 9.72 -7.18 11.60
C PHE A 182 8.36 -6.62 11.18
N PHE A 183 8.14 -6.37 9.89
CA PHE A 183 6.83 -5.97 9.38
C PHE A 183 6.05 -7.18 8.88
N ALA A 184 4.84 -7.34 9.43
CA ALA A 184 3.99 -8.49 9.17
C ALA A 184 3.49 -8.51 7.72
N ASP A 185 3.47 -9.70 7.12
CA ASP A 185 2.68 -9.97 5.94
C ASP A 185 1.27 -10.40 6.36
N LEU A 186 0.28 -9.55 6.06
CA LEU A 186 -1.11 -9.81 6.39
C LEU A 186 -1.76 -10.90 5.52
N LYS A 187 -1.04 -11.48 4.56
CA LYS A 187 -1.50 -12.65 3.77
C LYS A 187 -1.31 -13.97 4.51
N ILE A 188 -0.46 -14.00 5.54
CA ILE A 188 -0.18 -15.20 6.33
C ILE A 188 -0.67 -15.03 7.78
N SER A 189 -0.74 -16.13 8.53
CA SER A 189 -1.20 -16.10 9.92
C SER A 189 -0.28 -15.27 10.82
N SER A 190 -0.83 -14.78 11.94
CA SER A 190 -0.04 -14.07 12.94
C SER A 190 1.06 -14.96 13.53
N GLU A 191 0.75 -16.21 13.84
CA GLU A 191 1.73 -17.18 14.34
C GLU A 191 2.90 -17.38 13.38
N LEU A 192 2.63 -17.49 12.07
CA LEU A 192 3.70 -17.64 11.08
C LEU A 192 4.54 -16.37 10.97
N ASN A 193 3.93 -15.18 11.02
CA ASN A 193 4.67 -13.92 11.09
C ASN A 193 5.60 -13.88 12.32
N PHE A 194 5.13 -14.24 13.50
CA PHE A 194 5.97 -14.27 14.70
C PHE A 194 7.11 -15.29 14.59
N LYS A 195 6.89 -16.45 13.98
CA LYS A 195 7.97 -17.41 13.66
C LYS A 195 9.02 -16.80 12.73
N LEU A 196 8.60 -16.09 11.69
CA LEU A 196 9.51 -15.38 10.77
C LEU A 196 10.27 -14.26 11.47
N PHE A 197 9.63 -13.49 12.35
CA PHE A 197 10.30 -12.43 13.10
C PHE A 197 11.40 -12.99 14.00
N ARG A 198 11.16 -14.12 14.67
CA ARG A 198 12.18 -14.82 15.46
C ARG A 198 13.35 -15.28 14.59
N ALA A 199 13.06 -15.96 13.48
CA ALA A 199 14.09 -16.40 12.55
C ALA A 199 14.90 -15.23 11.97
N ASN A 200 14.27 -14.10 11.69
CA ASN A 200 14.96 -12.89 11.21
C ASN A 200 15.81 -12.25 12.31
N LEU A 201 15.32 -12.24 13.56
CA LEU A 201 16.08 -11.77 14.71
C LEU A 201 17.32 -12.63 14.94
N GLU A 202 17.18 -13.97 14.90
CA GLU A 202 18.30 -14.92 15.02
C GLU A 202 19.36 -14.68 13.93
N LYS A 203 18.94 -14.48 12.67
CA LYS A 203 19.86 -14.13 11.57
C LYS A 203 20.63 -12.82 11.83
N ILE A 204 19.98 -11.82 12.42
CA ILE A 204 20.63 -10.54 12.78
C ILE A 204 21.59 -10.74 13.95
N GLN A 205 21.16 -11.47 14.98
CA GLN A 205 21.96 -11.78 16.16
C GLN A 205 23.19 -12.62 15.84
N ALA A 206 23.15 -13.45 14.78
CA ALA A 206 24.31 -14.22 14.32
C ALA A 206 25.51 -13.34 13.90
N PHE A 207 25.29 -12.04 13.61
CA PHE A 207 26.35 -11.07 13.35
C PHE A 207 26.91 -10.40 14.61
N ILE A 208 26.29 -10.61 15.78
CA ILE A 208 26.57 -9.89 17.03
C ILE A 208 27.06 -10.85 18.10
N HIS A 209 26.42 -12.01 18.24
CA HIS A 209 26.73 -13.02 19.24
C HIS A 209 27.35 -14.24 18.58
N ASP A 210 28.31 -14.86 19.24
CA ASP A 210 28.88 -16.16 18.83
C ASP A 210 27.89 -17.30 19.01
#